data_AF-A0AAV0N039-F1
#
_entry.id   AF-A0AAV0N039-F1
#
_cell.length_a   1.000
_cell.length_b   1.000
_cell.length_c   1.000
_cell.angle_alpha   90.00
_cell.angle_beta   90.00
_cell.angle_gamma   90.00
#
_symmetry.space_group_name_H-M   'P 1'
#
loop_
_entity.id
_entity.type
_entity.pdbx_description
1 polymer ?
#
loop_
_entity_poly.entity_id
_entity_poly.type
_entity_poly.pdbx_seq_one_letter_code
_entity_poly.pdbx_strand_id
1 'polypeptide(L)' 'MNGDSCGTTKRTGMCDSKCGVRCSKAGMKDRCLKYCGICCDKCQCVPSGTYGNKDECPCYRDMKNSKGKPKCP' A
#
# COMPACT_ATOMS: atom_id res chain seq x y z
N MET A 1 -22.65 -12.13 -4.15
CA MET A 1 -21.79 -11.88 -5.33
C MET A 1 -20.39 -12.39 -5.02
N ASN A 2 -20.02 -13.47 -5.72
CA ASN A 2 -18.71 -13.96 -6.19
C ASN A 2 -17.46 -13.65 -5.33
N GLY A 3 -16.62 -14.59 -4.88
CA GLY A 3 -16.48 -15.99 -5.26
C GLY A 3 -15.21 -16.30 -6.05
N ASP A 4 -14.01 -15.88 -5.61
CA ASP A 4 -12.75 -16.44 -6.11
C ASP A 4 -11.62 -16.36 -5.07
N SER A 5 -11.37 -17.50 -4.41
CA SER A 5 -10.07 -17.82 -3.82
C SER A 5 -9.24 -18.54 -4.89
N CYS A 6 -8.20 -17.91 -5.41
CA CYS A 6 -7.12 -18.61 -6.11
C CYS A 6 -5.80 -18.30 -5.40
N GLY A 7 -5.28 -19.31 -4.72
CA GLY A 7 -4.03 -19.19 -3.97
C GLY A 7 -2.83 -18.98 -4.88
N THR A 8 -1.98 -18.03 -4.49
CA THR A 8 -0.53 -18.17 -4.63
C THR A 8 0.10 -17.33 -3.53
N THR A 9 1.02 -17.91 -2.77
CA THR A 9 1.78 -17.25 -1.71
C THR A 9 2.60 -16.07 -2.28
N LYS A 10 2.01 -14.88 -2.44
CA LYS A 10 2.69 -13.64 -2.86
C LYS A 10 1.72 -12.46 -2.76
N ARG A 11 1.96 -11.55 -1.81
CA ARG A 11 1.17 -10.33 -1.50
C ARG A 11 -0.33 -10.58 -1.38
N THR A 12 -0.87 -10.44 -0.18
CA THR A 12 -2.32 -10.61 0.06
C THR A 12 -3.09 -9.78 -0.99
N GLY A 13 -4.02 -10.36 -1.75
CA GLY A 13 -4.72 -9.64 -2.83
C GLY A 13 -5.36 -8.32 -2.38
N MET A 14 -5.60 -8.20 -1.07
CA MET A 14 -5.93 -6.98 -0.35
C MET A 14 -4.93 -5.83 -0.58
N CYS A 15 -3.63 -6.09 -0.56
CA CYS A 15 -2.59 -5.10 -0.83
C CYS A 15 -2.64 -4.60 -2.28
N ASP A 16 -2.81 -5.49 -3.25
CA ASP A 16 -2.80 -5.08 -4.66
C ASP A 16 -4.03 -4.23 -5.00
N SER A 17 -5.22 -4.61 -4.52
CA SER A 17 -6.44 -3.80 -4.69
C SER A 17 -6.32 -2.44 -3.99
N LYS A 18 -5.89 -2.42 -2.72
CA LYS A 18 -5.79 -1.15 -1.97
C LYS A 18 -4.69 -0.24 -2.51
N CYS A 19 -3.53 -0.79 -2.88
CA CYS A 19 -2.47 -0.02 -3.51
C CYS A 19 -2.89 0.49 -4.90
N GLY A 20 -3.71 -0.26 -5.63
CA GLY A 20 -4.34 0.20 -6.88
C GLY A 20 -5.14 1.49 -6.68
N VAL A 21 -6.00 1.53 -5.66
CA VAL A 21 -6.76 2.74 -5.30
C VAL A 21 -5.81 3.85 -4.85
N ARG A 22 -4.91 3.56 -3.89
CA ARG A 22 -3.99 4.54 -3.31
C ARG A 22 -3.14 5.24 -4.35
N CYS A 23 -2.70 4.50 -5.37
CA CYS A 23 -1.81 4.99 -6.42
C CYS A 23 -2.55 5.44 -7.69
N SER A 24 -3.88 5.44 -7.71
CA SER A 24 -4.68 5.74 -8.91
C SER A 24 -4.45 7.15 -9.49
N LYS A 25 -4.10 8.12 -8.65
CA LYS A 25 -3.78 9.52 -9.05
C LYS A 25 -2.29 9.86 -8.95
N ALA A 26 -1.42 8.87 -8.74
CA ALA A 26 0.01 9.11 -8.61
C ALA A 26 0.66 9.38 -9.97
N GLY A 27 1.42 10.48 -10.10
CA GLY A 27 2.14 10.81 -11.33
C GLY A 27 3.20 9.77 -11.73
N MET A 28 3.76 9.05 -10.76
CA MET A 28 4.62 7.88 -10.99
C MET A 28 3.97 6.61 -10.41
N LYS A 29 3.03 6.04 -11.17
CA LYS A 29 2.19 4.92 -10.74
C LYS A 29 2.99 3.68 -10.31
N ASP A 30 3.95 3.24 -11.11
CA ASP A 30 4.75 2.03 -10.80
C ASP A 30 5.57 2.19 -9.53
N ARG A 31 6.15 3.38 -9.34
CA ARG A 31 6.90 3.71 -8.13
C ARG A 31 5.98 3.69 -6.91
N CYS A 32 4.78 4.27 -7.02
CA CYS A 32 3.80 4.26 -5.96
C CYS A 32 3.40 2.83 -5.59
N LEU A 33 3.03 2.00 -6.57
CA LEU A 33 2.61 0.61 -6.34
C LEU A 33 3.72 -0.21 -5.68
N LYS A 34 4.97 -0.02 -6.11
CA LYS A 34 6.13 -0.71 -5.51
C LYS A 34 6.29 -0.38 -4.03
N TYR A 35 6.28 0.90 -3.66
CA TYR A 35 6.44 1.29 -2.25
C TYR A 35 5.19 0.96 -1.42
N CYS A 36 4.00 1.17 -1.97
CA CYS A 36 2.75 0.79 -1.30
C CYS A 36 2.74 -0.72 -0.99
N GLY A 37 3.11 -1.57 -1.95
CA GLY A 37 3.19 -3.01 -1.74
C GLY A 37 4.17 -3.40 -0.62
N ILE A 38 5.36 -2.81 -0.60
CA ILE A 38 6.34 -3.05 0.48
C ILE A 38 5.79 -2.64 1.86
N CYS A 39 5.08 -1.50 1.92
CA CYS A 39 4.46 -1.01 3.15
C CYS A 39 3.27 -1.87 3.57
N CYS A 40 2.44 -2.30 2.62
CA CYS A 40 1.30 -3.16 2.88
C CYS A 40 1.76 -4.55 3.32
N ASP A 41 2.78 -5.14 2.70
CA ASP A 41 3.31 -6.42 3.15
C ASP A 41 3.83 -6.37 4.59
N LYS A 42 4.47 -5.26 4.97
CA LYS A 42 5.00 -5.10 6.32
C LYS A 42 3.93 -4.78 7.36
N CYS A 43 2.99 -3.91 7.01
CA CYS A 43 2.02 -3.34 7.95
C CYS A 43 0.61 -3.96 7.85
N GLN A 44 0.37 -4.78 6.83
CA GLN A 44 -0.91 -5.38 6.47
C GLN A 44 -2.06 -4.34 6.41
N CYS A 45 -1.72 -3.08 6.05
CA CYS A 45 -2.62 -1.94 6.07
C CYS A 45 -2.23 -0.94 4.98
N VAL A 46 -3.22 -0.39 4.29
CA VAL A 46 -3.09 0.72 3.32
C VAL A 46 -4.17 1.75 3.64
N PRO A 47 -3.81 3.03 3.84
CA PRO A 47 -4.77 4.09 4.08
C PRO A 47 -5.77 4.29 2.95
N SER A 48 -6.95 4.79 3.30
CA SER A 48 -7.99 5.18 2.35
C SER A 48 -7.54 6.36 1.46
N GLY A 49 -8.25 6.56 0.35
CA GLY A 49 -8.00 7.67 -0.58
C GLY A 49 -6.69 7.55 -1.37
N THR A 50 -6.34 8.61 -2.10
CA THR A 50 -5.14 8.67 -2.96
C THR A 50 -4.00 9.50 -2.37
N TYR A 51 -4.27 10.19 -1.25
CA TYR A 51 -3.36 11.07 -0.54
C TYR A 51 -3.83 11.20 0.92
N GLY A 52 -2.94 11.54 1.87
CA GLY A 52 -3.31 11.75 3.28
C GLY A 52 -3.71 10.47 4.03
N ASN A 53 -4.50 10.62 5.09
CA ASN A 53 -5.11 9.56 5.93
C ASN A 53 -4.14 8.54 6.52
N LYS A 54 -2.85 8.89 6.62
CA LYS A 54 -1.82 7.94 7.07
C LYS A 54 -2.02 7.51 8.52
N ASP A 55 -2.71 8.32 9.31
CA ASP A 55 -3.15 8.04 10.67
C ASP A 55 -4.05 6.80 10.80
N GLU A 56 -4.79 6.42 9.74
CA GLU A 56 -5.56 5.16 9.69
C GLU A 56 -4.65 3.91 9.81
N CYS A 57 -3.40 4.02 9.37
CA CYS A 57 -2.41 2.95 9.40
C CYS A 57 -1.10 3.45 10.03
N PRO A 58 -0.96 3.49 11.38
CA PRO A 58 0.21 4.02 12.05
C PRO A 58 1.55 3.39 11.60
N CYS A 59 1.58 2.06 11.41
CA CYS A 59 2.77 1.38 10.88
C CYS A 59 3.17 1.90 9.48
N TYR A 60 2.18 2.12 8.60
CA TYR A 60 2.41 2.62 7.23
C TYR A 60 2.90 4.07 7.25
N ARG A 61 2.33 4.90 8.14
CA ARG A 61 2.75 6.30 8.39
C ARG A 61 4.20 6.37 8.87
N ASP A 62 4.55 5.56 9.85
CA ASP A 62 5.81 5.67 10.59
C ASP A 62 6.99 4.99 9.87
N MET A 63 6.70 4.29 8.77
CA MET A 63 7.73 3.62 7.99
C MET A 63 8.64 4.65 7.28
N LYS A 64 9.90 4.65 7.67
CA LYS A 64 10.94 5.53 7.11
C LYS A 64 11.93 4.75 6.24
N ASN A 65 12.53 5.43 5.28
CA ASN A 65 13.69 4.92 4.55
C ASN A 65 14.97 5.15 5.38
N SER A 66 16.11 4.66 4.89
CA SER A 66 17.40 4.82 5.57
C SER A 66 17.85 6.28 5.74
N LYS A 67 17.19 7.24 5.08
CA LYS A 67 17.43 8.69 5.21
C LYS A 67 16.44 9.38 6.17
N GLY A 68 15.63 8.60 6.90
CA GLY A 68 14.64 9.12 7.85
C GLY A 68 13.40 9.77 7.21
N LYS A 69 13.24 9.70 5.88
CA LYS A 69 12.07 10.26 5.17
C LYS A 69 10.94 9.22 5.09
N PRO A 70 9.67 9.64 5.01
CA PRO A 70 8.55 8.72 4.81
C PRO A 70 8.79 7.83 3.59
N LYS A 71 8.65 6.51 3.79
CA LYS A 71 8.87 5.50 2.74
C LYS A 71 7.59 5.21 1.95
N CYS A 72 6.44 5.26 2.61
CA CYS A 72 5.17 4.84 2.05
C CYS A 72 4.43 6.00 1.39
N PRO A 73 3.79 5.78 0.21
CA PRO A 73 3.05 6.82 -0.50
C PRO A 73 1.84 7.34 0.29
#